data_AF-A0A1U6HX84-F1
#
_entry.id   AF-A0A1U6HX84-F1
#
_cell.length_a   1.000
_cell.length_b   1.000
_cell.length_c   1.000
_cell.angle_alpha   90.00
_cell.angle_beta   90.00
_cell.angle_gamma   90.00
#
_symmetry.space_group_name_H-M   'P 1'
#
loop_
_entity.id
_entity.type
_entity.pdbx_description
1 polymer ?
#
loop_
_entity_poly.entity_id
_entity_poly.type
_entity_poly.pdbx_seq_one_letter_code
_entity_poly.pdbx_strand_id
1 'polypeptide(L)'
;MPQRKATRIWLTAALVTAVVLGAVYYTQSTFIASGDLSDACLAAGQELDLNYRLRHPRDGSAVFPLHNRCNAISDLVPDWVNPTLSLIAAMLSLALVGLLFSRIRRHA
;
A
#
# COMPACT_ATOMS: atom_id res chain seq x y z
N MET A 1 11.19 -0.42 35.22
CA MET A 1 11.67 0.42 34.10
C MET A 1 11.66 -0.24 32.70
N PRO A 2 11.88 -1.56 32.48
CA PRO A 2 12.01 -2.12 31.12
C PRO A 2 10.72 -2.03 30.28
N GLN A 3 9.55 -2.16 30.92
CA GLN A 3 8.25 -2.08 30.23
C GLN A 3 7.94 -0.70 29.62
N ARG A 4 8.50 0.39 30.19
CA ARG A 4 8.34 1.74 29.61
C ARG A 4 9.14 1.91 28.31
N LYS A 5 10.32 1.31 28.23
CA LYS A 5 11.16 1.30 27.03
C LYS A 5 10.50 0.44 25.93
N ALA A 6 10.01 -0.75 26.28
CA ALA A 6 9.30 -1.63 25.34
C ALA A 6 8.07 -0.97 24.72
N THR A 7 7.20 -0.34 25.51
CA THR A 7 6.03 0.38 24.96
C THR A 7 6.43 1.52 24.02
N ARG A 8 7.51 2.26 24.34
CA ARG A 8 8.01 3.33 23.46
C ARG A 8 8.50 2.77 22.13
N ILE A 9 9.27 1.67 22.15
CA ILE A 9 9.77 1.00 20.94
C ILE A 9 8.63 0.53 20.04
N TRP A 10 7.63 -0.15 20.60
CA TRP A 10 6.48 -0.63 19.83
C TRP A 10 5.64 0.51 19.26
N LEU A 11 5.46 1.59 20.03
CA LEU A 11 4.75 2.77 19.56
C LEU A 11 5.51 3.49 18.43
N THR A 12 6.82 3.66 18.56
CA THR A 12 7.64 4.25 17.50
C THR A 12 7.64 3.38 16.25
N ALA A 13 7.75 2.06 16.40
CA ALA A 13 7.69 1.12 15.27
C ALA A 13 6.33 1.22 14.56
N ALA A 14 5.22 1.16 15.30
CA ALA A 14 3.87 1.29 14.73
C ALA A 14 3.70 2.61 13.98
N LEU A 15 4.12 3.73 14.59
CA LEU A 15 4.00 5.05 13.98
C LEU A 15 4.83 5.17 12.70
N VAL A 16 6.09 4.73 12.71
CA VAL A 16 6.94 4.73 11.51
C VAL A 16 6.35 3.84 10.43
N THR A 17 5.94 2.61 10.76
CA THR A 17 5.35 1.69 9.78
C THR A 17 4.04 2.22 9.19
N ALA A 18 3.20 2.87 9.99
CA ALA A 18 1.95 3.47 9.53
C ALA A 18 2.21 4.65 8.57
N VAL A 19 3.19 5.50 8.88
CA VAL A 19 3.58 6.63 8.01
C VAL A 19 4.13 6.11 6.69
N VAL A 20 5.02 5.10 6.71
CA VAL A 20 5.57 4.51 5.49
C VAL A 20 4.47 3.84 4.66
N LEU A 21 3.59 3.05 5.29
CA LEU A 21 2.46 2.42 4.61
C LEU A 21 1.57 3.46 3.95
N GLY A 22 1.19 4.50 4.70
CA GLY A 22 0.35 5.58 4.22
C GLY A 22 1.00 6.35 3.07
N ALA A 23 2.30 6.63 3.14
CA ALA A 23 3.02 7.33 2.09
C ALA A 23 3.11 6.51 0.79
N VAL A 24 3.46 5.22 0.89
CA VAL A 24 3.49 4.32 -0.28
C VAL A 24 2.10 4.20 -0.88
N TYR A 25 1.08 3.91 -0.06
CA TYR A 25 -0.29 3.79 -0.55
C TYR A 25 -0.78 5.09 -1.20
N TYR A 26 -0.56 6.23 -0.55
CA TYR A 26 -1.01 7.53 -1.04
C TYR A 26 -0.37 7.86 -2.40
N THR A 27 0.95 7.80 -2.50
CA THR A 27 1.67 8.12 -3.75
C THR A 27 1.24 7.25 -4.92
N GLN A 28 1.02 5.95 -4.67
CA GLN A 28 0.54 5.02 -5.71
C GLN A 28 -0.93 5.29 -6.07
N SER A 29 -1.79 5.54 -5.08
CA SER A 29 -3.20 5.86 -5.32
C SER A 29 -3.38 7.16 -6.09
N THR A 30 -2.56 8.18 -5.81
CA THR A 30 -2.56 9.43 -6.55
C THR A 30 -2.09 9.19 -7.97
N PHE A 31 -1.04 8.40 -8.19
CA PHE A 31 -0.54 8.10 -9.54
C PHE A 31 -1.58 7.37 -10.40
N ILE A 32 -2.38 6.47 -9.80
CA ILE A 32 -3.49 5.81 -10.48
C ILE A 32 -4.62 6.80 -10.82
N ALA A 33 -4.91 7.74 -9.91
CA ALA A 33 -6.00 8.70 -10.07
C ALA A 33 -5.63 9.95 -10.89
N SER A 34 -4.34 10.29 -10.99
CA SER A 34 -3.84 11.53 -11.58
C SER A 34 -3.19 11.27 -12.92
N GLY A 35 -3.89 11.60 -14.00
CA GLY A 35 -3.33 11.62 -15.35
C GLY A 35 -4.28 11.06 -16.38
N ASP A 36 -4.05 11.42 -17.64
CA ASP A 36 -4.63 10.68 -18.74
C ASP A 36 -3.97 9.29 -18.76
N LEU A 37 -4.78 8.26 -18.51
CA LEU A 37 -4.30 6.88 -18.51
C LEU A 37 -3.65 6.52 -19.86
N SER A 38 -4.12 7.13 -20.95
CA SER A 38 -3.52 6.94 -22.28
C SER A 38 -2.05 7.35 -22.28
N ASP A 39 -1.74 8.54 -21.75
CA ASP A 39 -0.36 9.06 -21.70
C ASP A 39 0.53 8.22 -20.79
N ALA A 40 -0.01 7.76 -19.65
CA ALA A 40 0.72 6.91 -18.71
C ALA A 40 1.03 5.52 -19.30
N CYS A 41 0.09 4.95 -20.06
CA CYS A 41 0.31 3.72 -20.82
C CYS A 41 1.38 3.91 -21.90
N LEU A 42 1.30 5.01 -22.66
CA LEU A 42 2.30 5.33 -23.70
C LEU A 42 3.70 5.53 -23.10
N ALA A 43 3.81 6.17 -21.95
CA ALA A 43 5.07 6.32 -21.21
C ALA A 43 5.64 4.97 -20.75
N ALA A 44 4.77 3.98 -20.48
CA ALA A 44 5.16 2.60 -20.19
C ALA A 44 5.39 1.74 -21.46
N GLY A 45 5.29 2.34 -22.65
CA GLY A 45 5.47 1.66 -23.94
C GLY A 45 4.31 0.74 -24.32
N GLN A 46 3.12 0.97 -23.77
CA GLN A 46 1.90 0.20 -24.03
C GLN A 46 0.82 1.10 -24.62
N GLU A 47 0.01 0.57 -25.54
CA GLU A 47 -1.21 1.26 -25.96
C GLU A 47 -2.37 0.93 -25.02
N LEU A 48 -3.23 1.93 -24.78
CA LEU A 48 -4.41 1.76 -23.95
C LEU A 48 -5.49 0.97 -24.71
N ASP A 49 -5.84 -0.22 -24.22
CA ASP A 49 -6.94 -1.02 -24.75
C ASP A 49 -8.28 -0.57 -24.15
N LEU A 50 -8.98 0.31 -24.88
CA LEU A 50 -10.29 0.80 -24.50
C LEU A 50 -11.34 -0.32 -24.42
N ASN A 51 -11.27 -1.36 -25.27
CA ASN A 51 -12.20 -2.48 -25.21
C ASN A 51 -12.01 -3.31 -23.94
N TYR A 52 -10.75 -3.47 -23.50
CA TYR A 52 -10.45 -4.09 -22.22
C TYR A 52 -10.98 -3.24 -21.05
N ARG A 53 -10.74 -1.92 -21.05
CA ARG A 53 -11.23 -1.02 -19.98
C ARG A 53 -12.74 -0.95 -19.87
N LEU A 54 -13.46 -0.93 -20.99
CA LEU A 54 -14.92 -0.93 -20.99
C LEU A 54 -15.49 -2.21 -20.36
N ARG A 55 -14.77 -3.33 -20.49
CA ARG A 55 -15.13 -4.61 -19.84
C ARG A 55 -14.65 -4.73 -18.39
N HIS A 56 -13.65 -3.95 -17.99
CA HIS A 56 -13.05 -3.97 -16.64
C HIS A 56 -13.04 -2.57 -16.00
N PRO A 57 -14.22 -1.99 -15.70
CA PRO A 57 -14.31 -0.64 -15.13
C PRO A 57 -13.71 -0.49 -13.72
N ARG A 58 -13.37 -1.62 -13.06
CA ARG A 58 -12.68 -1.63 -11.76
C ARG A 58 -11.14 -1.61 -11.89
N ASP A 59 -10.58 -1.84 -13.07
CA ASP A 59 -9.14 -1.69 -13.28
C ASP A 59 -8.81 -0.19 -13.26
N GLY A 60 -7.96 0.23 -12.31
CA GLY A 60 -7.74 1.63 -11.94
C GLY A 60 -8.43 2.07 -10.63
N SER A 61 -9.05 1.14 -9.89
CA SER A 61 -9.57 1.47 -8.56
C SER A 61 -8.43 1.69 -7.55
N ALA A 62 -8.57 2.69 -6.69
CA ALA A 62 -7.64 2.96 -5.59
C ALA A 62 -7.86 2.01 -4.39
N VAL A 63 -8.33 0.78 -4.64
CA VAL A 63 -8.60 -0.24 -3.62
C VAL A 63 -7.56 -1.35 -3.75
N PHE A 64 -7.01 -1.83 -2.64
CA PHE A 64 -6.06 -2.93 -2.64
C PHE A 64 -6.71 -4.25 -3.10
N PRO A 65 -6.03 -5.08 -3.92
CA PRO A 65 -4.71 -4.86 -4.53
C PRO A 65 -4.75 -3.75 -5.60
N LEU A 66 -3.74 -2.87 -5.58
CA LEU A 66 -3.66 -1.75 -6.52
C LEU A 66 -3.34 -2.29 -7.92
N HIS A 67 -4.21 -2.00 -8.87
CA HIS A 67 -4.05 -2.32 -10.29
C HIS A 67 -4.51 -1.13 -11.14
N ASN A 68 -3.79 -0.86 -12.21
CA ASN A 68 -4.17 0.13 -13.21
C ASN A 68 -3.68 -0.33 -14.60
N ARG A 69 -4.47 -1.20 -15.22
CA ARG A 69 -4.07 -1.93 -16.42
C ARG A 69 -4.29 -1.11 -17.70
N CYS A 70 -3.30 -1.16 -18.59
CA CYS A 70 -3.45 -0.67 -19.98
C CYS A 70 -4.20 -1.67 -20.85
N ASN A 71 -3.93 -2.97 -20.65
CA ASN A 71 -4.48 -4.07 -21.40
C ASN A 71 -4.50 -5.34 -20.52
N ALA A 72 -4.87 -6.49 -21.08
CA ALA A 72 -4.99 -7.72 -20.31
C ALA A 72 -3.69 -8.24 -19.66
N ILE A 73 -2.53 -7.74 -20.12
CA ILE A 73 -1.21 -8.29 -19.79
C ILE A 73 -0.35 -7.26 -19.04
N SER A 74 -0.53 -5.96 -19.28
CA SER A 74 0.29 -4.90 -18.74
C SER A 74 -0.43 -4.05 -17.69
N ASP A 75 0.17 -3.98 -16.50
CA ASP A 75 -0.25 -3.13 -15.38
C ASP A 75 0.74 -1.97 -15.19
N LEU A 76 0.24 -0.76 -14.96
CA LEU A 76 1.07 0.38 -14.57
C LEU A 76 1.64 0.23 -13.17
N VAL A 77 0.92 -0.49 -12.30
CA VAL A 77 1.36 -0.71 -10.93
C VAL A 77 2.45 -1.76 -10.96
N PRO A 78 3.69 -1.44 -10.52
CA PRO A 78 4.76 -2.42 -10.50
C PRO A 78 4.42 -3.60 -9.59
N ASP A 79 4.84 -4.80 -10.00
CA ASP A 79 4.54 -6.05 -9.29
C ASP A 79 5.03 -6.08 -7.84
N TRP A 80 6.02 -5.25 -7.48
CA TRP A 80 6.58 -5.16 -6.13
C TRP A 80 5.71 -4.31 -5.17
N VAL A 81 4.83 -3.44 -5.68
CA VAL A 81 4.04 -2.51 -4.85
C VAL A 81 3.10 -3.27 -3.92
N ASN A 82 2.32 -4.21 -4.47
CA ASN A 82 1.34 -4.98 -3.68
C ASN A 82 1.99 -5.88 -2.60
N PRO A 83 3.07 -6.66 -2.91
CA PRO A 83 3.83 -7.38 -1.89
C PRO A 83 4.43 -6.47 -0.82
N THR A 84 4.95 -5.30 -1.21
CA THR A 84 5.54 -4.34 -0.28
C THR A 84 4.50 -3.76 0.67
N LEU A 85 3.34 -3.33 0.15
CA LEU A 85 2.22 -2.86 0.97
C LEU A 85 1.73 -3.96 1.94
N SER A 86 1.65 -5.21 1.47
CA SER A 86 1.26 -6.35 2.29
C SER A 86 2.26 -6.59 3.44
N LEU A 87 3.56 -6.53 3.15
CA LEU A 87 4.61 -6.71 4.14
C LEU A 87 4.60 -5.59 5.19
N ILE A 88 4.49 -4.33 4.77
CA ILE A 88 4.45 -3.20 5.70
C ILE A 88 3.18 -3.26 6.56
N ALA A 89 2.03 -3.65 5.99
CA ALA A 89 0.80 -3.85 6.75
C ALA A 89 0.97 -4.94 7.81
N ALA A 90 1.61 -6.07 7.48
CA ALA A 90 1.92 -7.12 8.43
C ALA A 90 2.86 -6.64 9.57
N MET A 91 3.89 -5.85 9.23
CA MET A 91 4.79 -5.24 10.23
C MET A 91 4.04 -4.29 11.17
N LEU A 92 3.13 -3.48 10.64
CA LEU A 92 2.27 -2.60 11.43
C LEU A 92 1.38 -3.40 12.38
N SER A 93 0.75 -4.47 11.89
CA SER A 93 -0.07 -5.37 12.73
C SER A 93 0.77 -5.97 13.87
N LEU A 94 1.97 -6.46 13.59
CA LEU A 94 2.89 -6.99 14.61
C LEU A 94 3.29 -5.91 15.63
N ALA A 95 3.55 -4.69 15.19
CA ALA A 95 3.90 -3.59 16.08
C ALA A 95 2.75 -3.20 17.01
N LEU A 96 1.51 -3.20 16.50
CA LEU A 96 0.30 -2.93 17.29
C LEU A 96 0.02 -4.05 18.31
N VAL A 97 0.20 -5.32 17.92
CA VAL A 97 0.09 -6.46 18.84
C VAL A 97 1.15 -6.37 19.94
N GLY A 98 2.41 -6.07 19.60
CA GLY A 98 3.48 -5.85 20.56
C GLY A 98 3.19 -4.69 21.51
N LEU A 99 2.61 -3.60 21.00
CA LEU A 99 2.17 -2.46 21.80
C LEU A 99 1.10 -2.87 22.81
N LEU A 100 0.04 -3.54 22.35
CA LEU A 100 -1.06 -4.01 23.19
C LEU A 100 -0.55 -4.95 24.28
N PHE A 101 0.29 -5.92 23.91
CA PHE A 101 0.88 -6.87 24.84
C PHE A 101 1.76 -6.17 25.90
N SER A 102 2.58 -5.19 25.49
CA SER A 102 3.41 -4.40 26.42
C SER A 102 2.57 -3.55 27.39
N ARG A 103 1.37 -3.12 26.96
CA ARG A 103 0.42 -2.38 27.79
C ARG A 103 -0.24 -3.31 28.81
N ILE A 104 -0.74 -4.46 28.38
CA ILE A 104 -1.36 -5.46 29.26
C ILE A 104 -0.38 -5.87 30.37
N ARG A 105 0.87 -6.23 30.01
CA ARG A 105 1.93 -6.60 30.97
C ARG A 105 2.40 -5.48 31.89
N ARG A 106 2.02 -4.23 31.64
CA ARG A 106 2.31 -3.12 32.58
C ARG A 106 1.22 -3.00 33.64
N HIS A 107 0.00 -3.42 33.33
CA HIS A 107 -1.17 -3.28 34.20
C HIS A 107 -1.52 -4.57 34.97
N ALA A 108 -1.00 -5.72 34.53
CA ALA A 108 -0.91 -6.95 35.31
C ALA A 108 0.34 -6.93 36.20
#